data_AF-A0A495TKS5-F1
#
_entry.id   AF-A0A495TKS5-F1
#
_cell.length_a   1.000
_cell.length_b   1.000
_cell.length_c   1.000
_cell.angle_alpha   90.00
_cell.angle_beta   90.00
_cell.angle_gamma   90.00
#
_symmetry.space_group_name_H-M   'P 1'
#
loop_
_entity.id
_entity.type
_entity.pdbx_description
1 polymer ?
#
loop_
_entity_poly.entity_id
_entity_poly.type
_entity_poly.pdbx_seq_one_letter_code
_entity_poly.pdbx_strand_id
1 'polypeptide(L)'
;MGDNATGKVAIQPTDLRASAGIAKSLGEELGPPVQNAVNTSETVSGQLAGWSIAGGLSQLGTGWSKPLGDLRQRLADTAANLNANATAHEHKDRAIAGAWAVAPQGGK
;
A
#
# COMPACT_ATOMS: atom_id res chain seq x y z
N MET A 1 -9.57 -24.54 -18.31
CA MET A 1 -8.18 -24.24 -18.66
C MET A 1 -8.22 -23.27 -19.82
N GLY A 2 -8.09 -21.97 -19.55
CA GLY A 2 -8.18 -20.92 -20.56
C GLY A 2 -6.79 -20.57 -21.08
N ASP A 3 -6.67 -20.52 -22.41
CA ASP A 3 -5.41 -20.42 -23.16
C ASP A 3 -4.60 -19.15 -22.88
N ASN A 4 -3.38 -19.35 -22.38
CA ASN A 4 -2.30 -18.36 -22.25
C ASN A 4 -1.51 -18.20 -23.57
N ALA A 5 -2.15 -18.29 -24.74
CA ALA A 5 -1.44 -18.43 -26.01
C ALA A 5 -1.00 -17.09 -26.68
N THR A 6 -1.29 -15.94 -26.08
CA THR A 6 -0.62 -14.67 -26.40
C THR A 6 -0.38 -13.97 -25.08
N GLY A 7 0.88 -13.70 -24.71
CA GLY A 7 1.29 -13.18 -23.40
C GLY A 7 0.68 -11.82 -23.03
N LYS A 8 -0.62 -11.81 -22.73
CA LYS A 8 -1.39 -10.67 -22.26
C LYS A 8 -1.56 -10.86 -20.76
N VAL A 9 -0.85 -10.05 -19.98
CA VAL A 9 -1.10 -9.95 -18.54
C VAL A 9 -2.47 -9.30 -18.37
N ALA A 10 -3.47 -10.09 -17.98
CA ALA A 10 -4.80 -9.59 -17.64
C ALA A 10 -4.85 -9.34 -16.14
N ILE A 11 -5.03 -8.07 -15.74
CA ILE A 11 -5.19 -7.68 -14.33
C ILE A 11 -6.66 -7.38 -14.09
N GLN A 12 -7.30 -8.12 -13.17
CA GLN A 12 -8.69 -7.88 -12.84
C GLN A 12 -8.82 -6.74 -11.81
N PRO A 13 -9.83 -5.85 -11.92
CA PRO A 13 -10.09 -4.81 -10.93
C PRO A 13 -10.27 -5.36 -9.50
N THR A 14 -10.80 -6.58 -9.36
CA THR A 14 -10.95 -7.26 -8.07
C THR A 14 -9.60 -7.58 -7.41
N ASP A 15 -8.61 -7.99 -8.19
CA ASP A 15 -7.27 -8.33 -7.69
C ASP A 15 -6.52 -7.08 -7.24
N LEU A 16 -6.73 -5.96 -7.95
CA LEU A 16 -6.22 -4.64 -7.56
C LEU A 16 -6.84 -4.17 -6.24
N ARG A 17 -8.15 -4.34 -6.06
CA ARG A 17 -8.83 -3.99 -4.80
C ARG A 17 -8.40 -4.88 -3.64
N ALA A 18 -8.23 -6.17 -3.86
CA ALA A 18 -7.70 -7.09 -2.85
C ALA A 18 -6.29 -6.67 -2.43
N SER A 19 -5.42 -6.36 -3.39
CA SER A 19 -4.08 -5.85 -3.15
C SER A 19 -4.09 -4.51 -2.40
N ALA A 20 -5.03 -3.61 -2.73
CA ALA A 20 -5.21 -2.35 -2.02
C ALA A 20 -5.60 -2.59 -0.55
N GLY A 21 -6.48 -3.56 -0.29
CA GLY A 21 -6.85 -3.99 1.05
C GLY A 21 -5.64 -4.48 1.85
N ILE A 22 -4.82 -5.35 1.25
CA ILE A 22 -3.60 -5.87 1.90
C ILE A 22 -2.63 -4.72 2.21
N ALA A 23 -2.36 -3.84 1.25
CA ALA A 23 -1.46 -2.70 1.47
C ALA A 23 -1.93 -1.80 2.62
N LYS A 24 -3.25 -1.56 2.69
CA LYS A 24 -3.85 -0.81 3.79
C LYS A 24 -3.68 -1.54 5.14
N SER A 25 -4.02 -2.83 5.22
CA SER A 25 -3.88 -3.62 6.44
C SER A 25 -2.43 -3.67 6.93
N LEU A 26 -1.46 -3.85 6.03
CA LEU A 26 -0.03 -3.78 6.39
C LEU A 26 0.35 -2.42 7.00
N GLY A 27 -0.17 -1.32 6.45
CA GLY A 27 0.07 0.02 6.99
C GLY A 27 -0.55 0.22 8.38
N GLU A 28 -1.74 -0.33 8.62
CA GLU A 28 -2.43 -0.29 9.91
C GLU A 28 -1.73 -1.16 10.96
N GLU A 29 -1.33 -2.38 10.59
CA GLU A 29 -0.65 -3.35 11.45
C GLU A 29 0.77 -2.93 11.83
N LEU A 30 1.46 -2.16 10.98
CA LEU A 30 2.79 -1.65 11.26
C LEU A 30 2.80 -0.56 12.36
N GLY A 31 1.73 0.20 12.53
CA GLY A 31 1.67 1.33 13.45
C GLY A 31 1.98 0.96 14.92
N PRO A 32 1.23 0.02 15.52
CA PRO A 32 1.41 -0.39 16.92
C PRO A 32 2.82 -0.89 17.29
N PRO A 33 3.45 -1.84 16.56
CA PRO A 33 4.78 -2.32 16.93
C PRO A 33 5.86 -1.24 16.83
N VAL A 34 5.73 -0.31 15.88
CA VAL A 34 6.63 0.84 15.74
C VAL A 34 6.49 1.78 16.93
N GLN A 35 5.27 2.17 17.29
CA GLN A 35 5.04 3.05 18.43
C GLN A 35 5.55 2.40 19.73
N ASN A 36 5.34 1.09 19.89
CA ASN A 36 5.84 0.35 21.04
C ASN A 36 7.38 0.37 21.11
N ALA A 37 8.08 0.20 19.99
CA ALA A 37 9.53 0.25 19.95
C ALA A 37 10.09 1.64 20.32
N VAL A 38 9.45 2.72 19.85
CA VAL A 38 9.80 4.10 20.21
C VAL A 38 9.60 4.33 21.72
N ASN A 39 8.40 4.03 22.23
CA ASN A 39 8.07 4.21 23.64
C ASN A 39 9.02 3.41 24.56
N THR A 40 9.34 2.18 24.16
CA THR A 40 10.28 1.31 24.91
C THR A 40 11.67 1.92 24.92
N SER A 41 12.15 2.40 23.77
CA SER A 41 13.49 3.01 23.67
C SER A 41 13.59 4.29 24.50
N GLU A 42 12.56 5.13 24.49
CA GLU A 42 12.47 6.33 25.32
C GLU A 42 12.44 5.98 26.82
N THR A 43 11.62 5.00 27.21
CA THR A 43 11.52 4.55 28.60
C THR A 43 12.86 4.03 29.12
N VAL A 44 13.51 3.13 28.37
CA VAL A 44 14.81 2.57 28.76
C VAL A 44 15.89 3.65 28.75
N SER A 45 15.87 4.56 27.78
CA SER A 45 16.78 5.71 27.78
C SER A 45 16.62 6.57 29.04
N GLY A 46 15.39 6.80 29.50
CA GLY A 46 15.13 7.54 30.74
C GLY A 46 15.63 6.80 31.97
N GLN A 47 15.46 5.47 32.02
CA GLN A 47 15.97 4.62 33.09
C GLN A 47 17.51 4.58 33.14
N LEU A 48 18.17 4.75 32.00
CA LEU A 48 19.62 4.79 31.87
C LEU A 48 20.20 6.21 31.97
N ALA A 49 19.42 7.21 32.40
CA ALA A 49 19.91 8.58 32.54
C ALA A 49 21.19 8.64 33.39
N GLY A 50 22.20 9.37 32.88
CA GLY A 50 23.54 9.43 33.47
C GLY A 50 24.52 8.37 32.95
N TRP A 51 24.06 7.38 32.19
CA TRP A 51 24.90 6.40 31.51
C TRP A 51 25.16 6.83 30.07
N SER A 52 26.37 6.58 29.56
CA SER A 52 26.81 7.02 28.23
C SER A 52 25.95 6.47 27.08
N ILE A 53 25.27 5.33 27.27
CA ILE A 53 24.44 4.67 26.24
C ILE A 53 23.04 5.29 26.07
N ALA A 54 22.54 6.03 27.07
CA ALA A 54 21.16 6.53 27.07
C ALA A 54 20.86 7.40 25.84
N GLY A 55 21.73 8.36 25.52
CA GLY A 55 21.56 9.24 24.37
C GLY A 55 21.50 8.50 23.03
N GLY A 56 22.33 7.46 22.86
CA GLY A 56 22.33 6.62 21.66
C GLY A 56 21.05 5.81 21.50
N LEU A 57 20.49 5.29 22.60
CA LEU A 57 19.24 4.55 22.58
C LEU A 57 18.03 5.45 22.26
N SER A 58 18.01 6.66 22.81
CA SER A 58 16.99 7.67 22.48
C SER A 58 17.06 8.09 21.00
N GLN A 59 18.27 8.35 20.49
CA GLN A 59 18.46 8.65 19.07
C GLN A 59 18.07 7.49 18.16
N LEU A 60 18.33 6.24 18.56
CA LEU A 60 17.92 5.08 17.80
C LEU A 60 16.39 4.99 17.71
N GLY A 61 15.70 5.07 18.85
CA GLY A 61 14.24 5.02 18.90
C GLY A 61 13.59 6.12 18.05
N THR A 62 14.03 7.36 18.25
CA THR A 62 13.50 8.52 17.51
C THR A 62 13.89 8.52 16.03
N GLY A 63 15.10 8.05 15.70
CA GLY A 63 15.61 7.98 14.34
C GLY A 63 14.81 7.06 13.42
N TRP A 64 14.20 6.00 13.97
CA TRP A 64 13.31 5.09 13.24
C TRP A 64 11.91 5.66 13.00
N SER A 65 11.47 6.64 13.80
CA SER A 65 10.11 7.19 13.71
C SER A 65 9.78 7.74 12.33
N LYS A 66 10.67 8.56 11.75
CA LYS A 66 10.46 9.15 10.43
C LYS A 66 10.42 8.10 9.30
N PRO A 67 11.44 7.24 9.12
CA PRO A 67 11.40 6.20 8.09
C PRO A 67 10.17 5.29 8.15
N LEU A 68 9.71 4.97 9.36
CA LEU A 68 8.52 4.12 9.56
C LEU A 68 7.21 4.88 9.27
N GLY A 69 7.15 6.16 9.60
CA GLY A 69 6.06 7.05 9.16
C GLY A 69 6.00 7.15 7.63
N ASP A 70 7.15 7.33 6.98
CA ASP A 70 7.25 7.40 5.52
C ASP A 70 6.85 6.05 4.86
N LEU A 71 7.20 4.91 5.47
CA LEU A 71 6.75 3.58 5.01
C LEU A 71 5.23 3.42 5.12
N ARG A 72 4.63 3.82 6.25
CA ARG A 72 3.17 3.78 6.44
C ARG A 72 2.45 4.62 5.39
N GLN A 73 2.97 5.82 5.12
CA GLN A 73 2.40 6.69 4.08
C GLN A 73 2.49 6.04 2.69
N ARG A 74 3.63 5.44 2.35
CA ARG A 74 3.79 4.73 1.06
C ARG A 74 2.82 3.56 0.91
N LEU A 75 2.52 2.82 1.98
CA LEU A 75 1.51 1.75 1.96
C LEU A 75 0.11 2.31 1.71
N ALA A 76 -0.25 3.42 2.35
CA ALA A 76 -1.51 4.11 2.11
C ALA A 76 -1.62 4.63 0.67
N ASP A 77 -0.57 5.26 0.15
CA ASP A 77 -0.51 5.76 -1.23
C ASP A 77 -0.61 4.60 -2.23
N THR A 78 0.04 3.46 -1.93
CA THR A 78 -0.06 2.25 -2.76
C THR A 78 -1.50 1.73 -2.80
N ALA A 79 -2.18 1.66 -1.65
CA ALA A 79 -3.58 1.26 -1.59
C ALA A 79 -4.49 2.22 -2.40
N ALA A 80 -4.27 3.53 -2.28
CA ALA A 80 -5.00 4.53 -3.05
C ALA A 80 -4.79 4.37 -4.56
N ASN A 81 -3.54 4.18 -4.99
CA ASN A 81 -3.18 4.00 -6.39
C ASN A 81 -3.76 2.71 -6.99
N LEU A 82 -3.76 1.61 -6.23
CA LEU A 82 -4.37 0.35 -6.66
C LEU A 82 -5.89 0.48 -6.84
N ASN A 83 -6.56 1.17 -5.92
CA ASN A 83 -7.99 1.47 -6.06
C ASN A 83 -8.28 2.37 -7.26
N ALA A 84 -7.48 3.42 -7.48
CA ALA A 84 -7.61 4.30 -8.63
C ALA A 84 -7.43 3.54 -9.95
N ASN A 85 -6.45 2.63 -10.01
CA ASN A 85 -6.24 1.76 -11.17
C ASN A 85 -7.42 0.81 -11.41
N ALA A 86 -8.01 0.23 -10.37
CA ALA A 86 -9.20 -0.62 -10.49
C ALA A 86 -10.38 0.17 -11.08
N THR A 87 -10.64 1.38 -10.57
CA THR A 87 -11.69 2.26 -11.10
C THR A 87 -11.44 2.67 -12.55
N ALA A 88 -10.20 3.00 -12.89
CA ALA A 88 -9.83 3.36 -14.26
C ALA A 88 -10.00 2.18 -15.23
N HIS A 89 -9.67 0.96 -14.80
CA HIS A 89 -9.85 -0.25 -15.59
C HIS A 89 -11.34 -0.49 -15.89
N GLU A 90 -12.20 -0.44 -14.87
CA GLU A 90 -13.66 -0.60 -15.05
C GLU A 90 -14.28 0.48 -15.93
N HIS A 91 -13.78 1.72 -15.83
CA HIS A 91 -14.25 2.81 -16.68
C HIS A 91 -13.87 2.57 -18.14
N LYS A 92 -12.63 2.14 -18.41
CA LYS A 92 -12.16 1.80 -19.75
C LYS A 92 -12.95 0.63 -20.33
N ASP A 93 -13.21 -0.41 -19.54
CA ASP A 93 -13.99 -1.56 -19.97
C ASP A 93 -15.42 -1.15 -20.36
N ARG A 94 -16.07 -0.30 -19.54
CA ARG A 94 -17.40 0.26 -19.86
C ARG A 94 -17.38 1.14 -21.11
N ALA A 95 -16.37 1.99 -21.28
CA ALA A 95 -16.25 2.87 -22.43
C ALA A 95 -16.09 2.08 -23.74
N ILE A 96 -15.26 1.03 -23.70
CA ILE A 96 -15.07 0.11 -24.84
C ILE A 96 -16.38 -0.63 -25.13
N ALA A 97 -17.02 -1.24 -24.12
CA ALA A 97 -18.29 -1.93 -24.30
C ALA A 97 -19.38 -1.02 -24.89
N GLY A 98 -19.45 0.24 -24.42
CA GLY A 98 -20.34 1.26 -24.97
C GLY A 98 -20.03 1.60 -26.43
N ALA A 99 -18.75 1.75 -26.79
CA ALA A 99 -18.35 2.00 -28.19
C ALA A 99 -18.78 0.86 -29.13
N TRP A 100 -18.67 -0.40 -28.68
CA TRP A 100 -19.15 -1.55 -29.45
C TRP A 100 -20.68 -1.64 -29.53
N ALA A 101 -21.40 -1.20 -28.49
CA ALA A 101 -22.86 -1.15 -28.51
C ALA A 101 -23.41 -0.04 -29.43
N VAL A 102 -22.63 1.02 -29.67
CA VAL A 102 -23.00 2.16 -30.52
C VAL A 102 -22.48 2.01 -31.96
N ALA A 103 -21.41 1.23 -32.18
CA ALA A 103 -20.99 0.83 -33.51
C ALA A 103 -22.16 0.12 -34.21
N PRO A 104 -22.59 0.55 -35.42
CA PRO A 104 -23.65 -0.14 -36.12
C PRO A 104 -23.21 -1.59 -36.34
N GLN A 105 -24.13 -2.54 -36.18
CA GLN A 105 -24.03 -3.89 -36.75
C GLN A 105 -24.04 -3.85 -38.29
N GLY A 106 -23.22 -2.97 -38.87
CA GLY A 106 -23.15 -2.70 -40.30
C GLY A 106 -22.01 -3.50 -40.91
N GLY A 107 -22.32 -4.69 -41.41
CA GLY A 107 -21.33 -5.49 -42.11
C GLY A 107 -21.84 -6.82 -42.66
N LYS A 108 -22.89 -6.75 -43.50
CA LYS A 108 -23.41 -7.78 -44.43
C LYS A 108 -23.66 -9.20 -43.92
#